data_AF-A0A839P3U0-F1
#
_entry.id   AF-A0A839P3U0-F1
#
_cell.length_a   1.000
_cell.length_b   1.000
_cell.length_c   1.000
_cell.angle_alpha   90.00
_cell.angle_beta   90.00
_cell.angle_gamma   90.00
#
_symmetry.space_group_name_H-M   'P 1'
#
loop_
_entity.id
_entity.type
_entity.pdbx_description
1 polymer ?
#
loop_
_entity_poly.entity_id
_entity_poly.type
_entity_poly.pdbx_seq_one_letter_code
_entity_poly.pdbx_strand_id
1 'polypeptide(L)'
;MKFDPYAGLWESNETSKPKDSDPHADLLLEYDFGNVDELDKAIISGVVKGFFDEETVRSFGESVNHNLALSDQGNAYRAAWRVYHDSYEDNAEEIIESLVQSIRSNINVVDISNLDAVVQTLRELGANEKAAELIRFYVDNKSGDATIWDTESYSYRGGIKDAEVLSACNEKLRLHEPETTQKEVLLKVGISQGWNAKDDALLANASTENIKHILKSVRGETRSNVISAVRLYLSISNPSADVKKIQENLDFALREIAGENALNRRRIKGVFGIDADINTSS
;
A
#
# COMPACT_ATOMS: atom_id res chain seq x y z
N MET A 1 -1.08 39.15 27.12
CA MET A 1 -0.56 39.64 25.82
C MET A 1 -1.25 38.80 24.76
N LYS A 2 -2.14 39.37 23.95
CA LYS A 2 -2.90 38.63 22.93
C LYS A 2 -2.05 38.60 21.65
N PHE A 3 -1.80 37.40 21.14
CA PHE A 3 -1.14 37.18 19.86
C PHE A 3 -2.18 37.41 18.76
N ASP A 4 -1.90 38.31 17.83
CA ASP A 4 -2.72 38.56 16.64
C ASP A 4 -2.06 37.84 15.46
N PRO A 5 -2.62 36.72 14.98
CA PRO A 5 -2.03 35.91 13.92
C PRO A 5 -2.22 36.52 12.51
N TYR A 6 -2.84 37.69 12.39
CA TYR A 6 -3.15 38.32 11.10
C TYR A 6 -2.39 39.63 10.84
N ALA A 7 -1.45 40.00 11.72
CA ALA A 7 -0.65 41.21 11.60
C ALA A 7 0.14 41.33 10.28
N GLY A 8 0.45 40.21 9.61
CA GLY A 8 1.19 40.18 8.35
C GLY A 8 0.33 40.20 7.08
N LEU A 9 -1.00 40.25 7.18
CA LEU A 9 -1.89 40.21 6.00
C LEU A 9 -2.18 41.59 5.39
N TRP A 10 -1.78 42.69 6.05
CA TRP A 10 -2.07 44.05 5.60
C TRP A 10 -0.82 44.92 5.41
N GLU A 11 0.39 44.36 5.55
CA GLU A 11 1.57 45.02 4.96
C GLU A 11 1.45 44.90 3.45
N SER A 12 0.93 45.96 2.83
CA SER A 12 1.10 46.21 1.41
C SER A 12 2.59 46.12 1.11
N ASN A 13 3.00 45.01 0.50
CA ASN A 13 4.24 44.94 -0.24
C ASN A 13 4.11 45.95 -1.40
N GLU A 14 4.37 47.23 -1.12
CA GLU A 14 4.94 48.11 -2.12
C GLU A 14 6.24 47.42 -2.54
N THR A 15 6.15 46.71 -3.67
CA THR A 15 7.29 46.11 -4.33
C THR A 15 8.26 47.23 -4.67
N SER A 16 9.25 47.42 -3.81
CA SER A 16 10.41 48.25 -4.11
C SER A 16 11.09 47.63 -5.33
N LYS A 17 10.83 48.22 -6.51
CA LYS A 17 11.48 47.84 -7.77
C LYS A 17 13.00 47.81 -7.57
N PRO A 18 13.69 46.69 -7.85
CA PRO A 18 15.15 46.68 -7.93
C PRO A 18 15.60 47.68 -8.99
N LYS A 19 16.67 48.42 -8.71
CA LYS A 19 17.10 49.61 -9.47
C LYS A 19 17.76 49.29 -10.82
N ASP A 20 17.73 48.05 -11.27
CA ASP A 20 18.11 47.60 -12.61
C ASP A 20 17.19 46.41 -12.95
N SER A 21 15.99 46.69 -13.47
CA SER A 21 15.12 45.62 -13.96
C SER A 21 15.59 45.17 -15.33
N ASP A 22 15.85 43.87 -15.48
CA ASP A 22 16.07 43.27 -16.78
C ASP A 22 14.75 43.44 -17.57
N PRO A 23 14.73 44.18 -18.69
CA PRO A 23 13.52 44.42 -19.46
C PRO A 23 12.87 43.12 -19.97
N HIS A 24 13.64 42.03 -20.07
CA HIS A 24 13.09 40.71 -20.37
C HIS A 24 12.38 40.09 -19.17
N ALA A 25 12.89 40.29 -17.95
CA ALA A 25 12.23 39.81 -16.73
C ALA A 25 10.93 40.58 -16.46
N ASP A 26 10.91 41.90 -16.69
CA ASP A 26 9.70 42.72 -16.58
C ASP A 26 8.64 42.26 -17.59
N LEU A 27 9.06 41.96 -18.83
CA LEU A 27 8.15 41.45 -19.86
C LEU A 27 7.59 40.07 -19.48
N LEU A 28 8.42 39.13 -19.04
CA LEU A 28 7.94 37.79 -18.64
C LEU A 28 6.98 37.87 -17.45
N LEU A 29 7.22 38.77 -16.48
CA LEU A 29 6.31 39.04 -15.38
C LEU A 29 4.98 39.66 -15.84
N GLU A 30 4.99 40.54 -16.83
CA GLU A 30 3.76 41.15 -17.40
C GLU A 30 2.87 40.09 -18.07
N TYR A 31 3.46 39.04 -18.63
CA TYR A 31 2.74 37.89 -19.19
C TYR A 31 2.43 36.78 -18.17
N ASP A 32 2.67 37.00 -16.87
CA ASP A 32 2.55 36.02 -15.78
C ASP A 32 3.36 34.72 -16.03
N PHE A 33 4.44 34.85 -16.80
CA PHE A 33 5.28 33.74 -17.24
C PHE A 33 6.39 33.51 -16.20
N GLY A 34 6.03 32.87 -15.08
CA GLY A 34 6.92 32.66 -13.93
C GLY A 34 7.56 31.28 -13.81
N ASN A 35 7.02 30.26 -14.50
CA ASN A 35 7.53 28.89 -14.45
C ASN A 35 7.58 28.30 -15.87
N VAL A 36 8.58 27.46 -16.13
CA VAL A 36 8.81 26.81 -17.42
C VAL A 36 8.85 25.31 -17.20
N ASP A 37 7.82 24.61 -17.66
CA ASP A 37 7.74 23.16 -17.58
C ASP A 37 8.35 22.46 -18.81
N GLU A 38 8.25 21.13 -18.88
CA GLU A 38 8.84 20.36 -19.99
C GLU A 38 8.08 20.56 -21.32
N LEU A 39 6.78 20.87 -21.27
CA LEU A 39 6.01 21.22 -22.46
C LEU A 39 6.45 22.60 -22.97
N ASP A 40 6.62 23.58 -22.08
CA ASP A 40 7.12 24.91 -22.41
C ASP A 40 8.51 24.83 -23.06
N LYS A 41 9.42 24.02 -22.51
CA LYS A 41 10.76 23.79 -23.08
C LYS A 41 10.68 23.19 -24.49
N ALA A 42 9.78 22.22 -24.70
CA ALA A 42 9.59 21.60 -26.01
C ALA A 42 9.04 22.61 -27.05
N ILE A 43 8.10 23.46 -26.64
CA ILE A 43 7.54 24.53 -27.48
C ILE A 43 8.61 25.58 -27.79
N ILE A 44 9.34 26.08 -26.78
CA ILE A 44 10.44 27.05 -26.95
C ILE A 44 11.51 26.49 -27.89
N SER A 45 11.91 25.22 -27.70
CA SER A 45 12.85 24.55 -28.59
C SER A 45 12.35 24.49 -30.03
N GLY A 46 11.05 24.19 -30.24
CA GLY A 46 10.45 24.15 -31.57
C GLY A 46 10.45 25.51 -32.27
N VAL A 47 10.13 26.58 -31.52
CA VAL A 47 10.19 27.96 -32.02
C VAL A 47 11.63 28.35 -32.41
N VAL A 48 12.62 28.01 -31.58
CA VAL A 48 14.05 28.30 -31.85
C VAL A 48 14.57 27.53 -33.07
N LYS A 49 14.16 26.27 -33.24
CA LYS A 49 14.60 25.40 -34.35
C LYS A 49 13.84 25.67 -35.66
N GLY A 50 12.68 26.33 -35.58
CA GLY A 50 11.81 26.59 -36.72
C GLY A 50 10.94 25.39 -37.15
N PHE A 51 10.95 24.30 -36.38
CA PHE A 51 10.09 23.13 -36.56
C PHE A 51 9.87 22.42 -35.22
N PHE A 52 8.70 21.78 -35.08
CA PHE A 52 8.34 21.05 -33.85
C PHE A 52 8.61 19.56 -33.98
N ASP A 53 9.08 18.96 -32.89
CA ASP A 53 9.05 17.51 -32.72
C ASP A 53 7.66 17.11 -32.22
N GLU A 54 6.82 16.64 -33.14
CA GLU A 54 5.41 16.37 -32.88
C GLU A 54 5.20 15.29 -31.81
N GLU A 55 6.06 14.26 -31.76
CA GLU A 55 5.94 13.18 -30.79
C GLU A 55 6.28 13.66 -29.38
N THR A 56 7.35 14.44 -29.25
CA THR A 56 7.78 15.03 -27.97
C THR A 56 6.75 16.02 -27.44
N VAL A 57 6.25 16.93 -28.29
CA VAL A 57 5.23 17.93 -27.87
C VAL A 57 3.92 17.24 -27.47
N ARG A 58 3.50 16.21 -28.21
CA ARG A 58 2.27 15.45 -27.90
C ARG A 58 2.39 14.74 -26.55
N SER A 59 3.50 14.05 -26.30
CA SER A 59 3.74 13.33 -25.04
C SER A 59 3.69 14.25 -23.82
N PHE A 60 4.37 15.41 -23.89
CA PHE A 60 4.31 16.38 -22.79
C PHE A 60 2.93 17.04 -22.67
N GLY A 61 2.25 17.32 -23.78
CA GLY A 61 0.88 17.82 -23.80
C GLY A 61 -0.12 16.88 -23.13
N GLU A 62 0.01 15.57 -23.39
CA GLU A 62 -0.80 14.53 -22.74
C GLU A 62 -0.54 14.47 -21.23
N SER A 63 0.73 14.59 -20.81
CA SER A 63 1.10 14.64 -19.39
C SER A 63 0.53 15.87 -18.67
N VAL A 64 0.64 17.06 -19.27
CA VAL A 64 0.05 18.30 -18.72
C VAL A 64 -1.47 18.20 -18.68
N ASN A 65 -2.11 17.70 -19.74
CA ASN A 65 -3.56 17.50 -19.78
C ASN A 65 -4.04 16.48 -18.73
N HIS A 66 -3.28 15.40 -18.51
CA HIS A 66 -3.53 14.45 -17.44
C HIS A 66 -3.45 15.13 -16.06
N ASN A 67 -2.41 15.92 -15.82
CA ASN A 67 -2.23 16.65 -14.55
C ASN A 67 -3.31 17.72 -14.33
N LEU A 68 -3.75 18.43 -15.37
CA LEU A 68 -4.86 19.38 -15.31
C LEU A 68 -6.19 18.68 -15.02
N ALA A 69 -6.46 17.54 -15.67
CA ALA A 69 -7.64 16.73 -15.38
C ALA A 69 -7.65 16.23 -13.93
N LEU A 70 -6.49 15.83 -13.39
CA LEU A 70 -6.35 15.47 -11.96
C LEU A 70 -6.55 16.68 -11.02
N SER A 71 -6.07 17.85 -11.42
CA SER A 71 -6.24 19.11 -10.68
C SER A 71 -7.72 19.56 -10.63
N ASP A 72 -8.42 19.48 -11.77
CA ASP A 72 -9.85 19.80 -11.89
C ASP A 72 -10.73 18.84 -11.07
N GLN A 73 -10.38 17.56 -11.04
CA GLN A 73 -11.03 16.55 -10.20
C GLN A 73 -10.80 16.80 -8.70
N GLY A 74 -9.59 17.24 -8.32
CA GLY A 74 -9.30 17.73 -6.97
C GLY A 74 -10.09 18.99 -6.58
N ASN A 75 -10.34 19.88 -7.55
CA ASN A 75 -11.14 21.10 -7.35
C ASN A 75 -12.62 20.79 -7.07
N ALA A 76 -13.20 19.76 -7.72
CA ALA A 76 -14.57 19.33 -7.47
C ALA A 76 -14.77 18.75 -6.05
N TYR A 77 -13.81 17.95 -5.56
CA TYR A 77 -13.81 17.45 -4.18
C TYR A 77 -13.71 18.59 -3.15
N ARG A 78 -12.80 19.56 -3.37
CA ARG A 78 -12.70 20.75 -2.51
C ARG A 78 -13.96 21.62 -2.53
N ALA A 79 -14.64 21.72 -3.68
CA ALA A 79 -15.88 22.48 -3.81
C ALA A 79 -17.03 21.86 -2.98
N ALA A 80 -17.12 20.53 -2.91
CA ALA A 80 -18.12 19.85 -2.07
C ALA A 80 -17.89 20.15 -0.57
N TRP A 81 -16.64 20.13 -0.12
CA TRP A 81 -16.28 20.52 1.24
C TRP A 81 -16.49 22.01 1.53
N ARG A 82 -16.41 22.87 0.51
CA ARG A 82 -16.71 24.29 0.67
C ARG A 82 -18.18 24.50 1.05
N VAL A 83 -19.13 23.74 0.50
CA VAL A 83 -20.55 23.82 0.90
C VAL A 83 -20.73 23.47 2.38
N TYR A 84 -19.98 22.50 2.90
CA TYR A 84 -19.98 22.14 4.32
C TYR A 84 -19.41 23.26 5.23
N HIS A 85 -18.45 24.04 4.75
CA HIS A 85 -17.77 25.07 5.56
C HIS A 85 -18.32 26.49 5.38
N ASP A 86 -19.01 26.79 4.28
CA ASP A 86 -19.44 28.15 3.92
C ASP A 86 -20.80 28.57 4.54
N SER A 87 -21.51 27.65 5.20
CA SER A 87 -22.85 27.91 5.72
C SER A 87 -23.09 27.22 7.07
N TYR A 88 -23.95 27.84 7.90
CA TYR A 88 -24.54 27.23 9.11
C TYR A 88 -26.02 26.90 8.92
N GLU A 89 -26.51 26.94 7.67
CA GLU A 89 -27.88 26.57 7.33
C GLU A 89 -28.12 25.06 7.51
N ASP A 90 -29.37 24.68 7.74
CA ASP A 90 -29.78 23.27 7.86
C ASP A 90 -29.98 22.66 6.45
N ASN A 91 -28.86 22.45 5.75
CA ASN A 91 -28.80 21.88 4.40
C ASN A 91 -28.09 20.52 4.37
N ALA A 92 -28.23 19.72 5.43
CA ALA A 92 -27.55 18.44 5.59
C ALA A 92 -27.74 17.50 4.38
N GLU A 93 -28.93 17.47 3.78
CA GLU A 93 -29.23 16.60 2.63
C GLU A 93 -28.42 17.01 1.37
N GLU A 94 -28.29 18.31 1.11
CA GLU A 94 -27.49 18.86 0.01
C GLU A 94 -26.00 18.55 0.20
N ILE A 95 -25.49 18.73 1.42
CA ILE A 95 -24.09 18.41 1.77
C ILE A 95 -23.82 16.92 1.53
N ILE A 96 -24.70 16.06 2.03
CA ILE A 96 -24.57 14.59 1.89
C ILE A 96 -24.51 14.19 0.42
N GLU A 97 -25.40 14.74 -0.41
CA GLU A 97 -25.42 14.46 -1.84
C GLU A 97 -24.17 14.98 -2.56
N SER A 98 -23.76 16.20 -2.24
CA SER A 98 -22.55 16.82 -2.80
C SER A 98 -21.29 16.00 -2.48
N LEU A 99 -21.12 15.57 -1.23
CA LEU A 99 -19.99 14.75 -0.81
C LEU A 99 -20.00 13.37 -1.49
N VAL A 100 -21.15 12.69 -1.53
CA VAL A 100 -21.28 11.38 -2.21
C VAL A 100 -20.95 11.52 -3.69
N GLN A 101 -21.48 12.54 -4.35
CA GLN A 101 -21.23 12.78 -5.77
C GLN A 101 -19.76 13.10 -6.04
N SER A 102 -19.11 13.86 -5.15
CA SER A 102 -17.69 14.21 -5.27
C SER A 102 -16.79 12.96 -5.29
N ILE A 103 -17.10 11.95 -4.48
CA ILE A 103 -16.35 10.68 -4.47
C ILE A 103 -16.65 9.88 -5.74
N ARG A 104 -17.94 9.78 -6.14
CA ARG A 104 -18.35 9.03 -7.33
C ARG A 104 -17.73 9.56 -8.62
N SER A 105 -17.68 10.88 -8.77
CA SER A 105 -17.11 11.53 -9.96
C SER A 105 -15.58 11.49 -10.01
N ASN A 106 -14.90 11.30 -8.88
CA ASN A 106 -13.44 11.44 -8.77
C ASN A 106 -12.76 10.20 -8.19
N ILE A 107 -13.39 9.02 -8.35
CA ILE A 107 -12.95 7.77 -7.69
C ILE A 107 -11.48 7.41 -7.94
N ASN A 108 -10.93 7.74 -9.11
CA ASN A 108 -9.54 7.41 -9.43
C ASN A 108 -8.53 8.28 -8.65
N VAL A 109 -8.92 9.49 -8.25
CA VAL A 109 -8.05 10.47 -7.58
C VAL A 109 -8.22 10.46 -6.07
N VAL A 110 -9.44 10.22 -5.60
CA VAL A 110 -9.76 10.13 -4.17
C VAL A 110 -8.98 8.98 -3.54
N ASP A 111 -8.22 9.24 -2.48
CA ASP A 111 -7.54 8.21 -1.68
C ASP A 111 -8.41 7.71 -0.51
N ILE A 112 -7.96 6.66 0.18
CA ILE A 112 -8.73 6.05 1.28
C ILE A 112 -8.95 7.04 2.42
N SER A 113 -7.99 7.92 2.70
CA SER A 113 -8.14 8.93 3.75
C SER A 113 -9.27 9.92 3.46
N ASN A 114 -9.45 10.31 2.20
CA ASN A 114 -10.54 11.17 1.77
C ASN A 114 -11.90 10.45 1.80
N LEU A 115 -11.94 9.17 1.41
CA LEU A 115 -13.14 8.35 1.58
C LEU A 115 -13.55 8.28 3.06
N ASP A 116 -12.61 7.97 3.95
CA ASP A 116 -12.84 7.85 5.39
C ASP A 116 -13.37 9.15 6.01
N ALA A 117 -12.85 10.30 5.60
CA ALA A 117 -13.34 11.61 6.04
C ALA A 117 -14.80 11.87 5.61
N VAL A 118 -15.15 11.56 4.36
CA VAL A 118 -16.53 11.69 3.87
C VAL A 118 -17.45 10.72 4.60
N VAL A 119 -17.04 9.46 4.76
CA VAL A 119 -17.81 8.45 5.48
C VAL A 119 -18.09 8.89 6.92
N GLN A 120 -17.09 9.37 7.65
CA GLN A 120 -17.28 9.90 9.02
C GLN A 120 -18.31 11.02 9.03
N THR A 121 -18.23 11.97 8.09
CA THR A 121 -19.20 13.08 8.01
C THR A 121 -20.62 12.59 7.73
N LEU A 122 -20.79 11.61 6.83
CA LEU A 122 -22.08 10.99 6.57
C LEU A 122 -22.64 10.28 7.81
N ARG A 123 -21.79 9.60 8.60
CA ARG A 123 -22.18 8.96 9.86
C ARG A 123 -22.60 9.97 10.91
N GLU A 124 -21.86 11.07 11.05
CA GLU A 124 -22.15 12.17 11.98
C GLU A 124 -23.48 12.85 11.66
N LEU A 125 -23.82 12.99 10.36
CA LEU A 125 -25.10 13.51 9.88
C LEU A 125 -26.22 12.45 9.88
N GLY A 126 -25.98 11.24 10.39
CA GLY A 126 -26.96 10.17 10.50
C GLY A 126 -27.23 9.37 9.22
N ALA A 127 -26.56 9.68 8.09
CA ALA A 127 -26.71 9.02 6.80
C ALA A 127 -25.91 7.70 6.69
N ASN A 128 -26.15 6.80 7.64
CA ASN A 128 -25.46 5.52 7.78
C ASN A 128 -25.57 4.61 6.55
N GLU A 129 -26.74 4.56 5.92
CA GLU A 129 -26.96 3.71 4.74
C GLU A 129 -26.19 4.24 3.52
N LYS A 130 -26.25 5.56 3.27
CA LYS A 130 -25.48 6.21 2.20
C LYS A 130 -23.97 6.03 2.40
N ALA A 131 -23.49 6.07 3.65
CA ALA A 131 -22.09 5.80 3.97
C ALA A 131 -21.67 4.37 3.57
N ALA A 132 -22.45 3.36 3.96
CA ALA A 132 -22.18 1.96 3.63
C ALA A 132 -22.25 1.70 2.11
N GLU A 133 -23.21 2.32 1.42
CA GLU A 133 -23.31 2.26 -0.05
C GLU A 133 -22.10 2.89 -0.73
N LEU A 134 -21.62 4.03 -0.22
CA LEU A 134 -20.46 4.71 -0.77
C LEU A 134 -19.18 3.87 -0.62
N ILE A 135 -19.00 3.20 0.52
CA ILE A 135 -17.87 2.28 0.74
C ILE A 135 -17.91 1.16 -0.29
N ARG A 136 -19.06 0.48 -0.45
CA ARG A 136 -19.23 -0.59 -1.44
C ARG A 136 -18.92 -0.09 -2.86
N PHE A 137 -19.51 1.03 -3.25
CA PHE A 137 -19.24 1.64 -4.56
C PHE A 137 -17.75 1.89 -4.78
N TYR A 138 -17.07 2.49 -3.79
CA TYR A 138 -15.65 2.78 -3.89
C TYR A 138 -14.82 1.51 -4.05
N VAL A 139 -15.08 0.50 -3.22
CA VAL A 139 -14.37 -0.79 -3.20
C VAL A 139 -14.56 -1.58 -4.51
N ASP A 140 -15.73 -1.45 -5.13
CA ASP A 140 -16.05 -2.15 -6.38
C ASP A 140 -15.49 -1.45 -7.63
N ASN A 141 -15.32 -0.13 -7.60
CA ASN A 141 -14.97 0.66 -8.78
C ASN A 141 -13.54 1.25 -8.72
N LYS A 142 -12.88 1.27 -7.56
CA LYS A 142 -11.52 1.80 -7.42
C LYS A 142 -10.54 0.87 -8.13
N SER A 143 -9.85 1.44 -9.11
CA SER A 143 -8.77 0.76 -9.83
C SER A 143 -7.43 1.03 -9.15
N GLY A 144 -6.56 0.03 -9.11
CA GLY A 144 -5.18 0.14 -8.60
C GLY A 144 -4.63 -1.20 -8.13
N ASP A 145 -3.40 -1.19 -7.62
CA ASP A 145 -2.74 -2.37 -7.06
C ASP A 145 -3.08 -2.57 -5.57
N ALA A 146 -2.52 -3.62 -4.97
CA ALA A 146 -2.75 -3.96 -3.56
C ALA A 146 -2.35 -2.83 -2.59
N THR A 147 -1.38 -2.00 -2.96
CA THR A 147 -0.80 -0.97 -2.08
C THR A 147 -1.79 0.15 -1.78
N ILE A 148 -2.77 0.38 -2.67
CA ILE A 148 -3.78 1.40 -2.42
C ILE A 148 -4.61 1.09 -1.18
N TRP A 149 -4.76 -0.20 -0.84
CA TRP A 149 -5.55 -0.71 0.27
C TRP A 149 -4.75 -0.80 1.58
N ASP A 150 -3.44 -0.49 1.55
CA ASP A 150 -2.59 -0.48 2.74
C ASP A 150 -2.93 0.70 3.65
N THR A 151 -3.67 0.40 4.72
CA THR A 151 -4.10 1.40 5.69
C THR A 151 -2.98 1.88 6.62
N GLU A 152 -1.88 1.13 6.77
CA GLU A 152 -0.73 1.55 7.61
C GLU A 152 -0.03 2.77 7.02
N SER A 153 -0.05 2.88 5.68
CA SER A 153 0.49 4.02 4.95
C SER A 153 -0.18 5.34 5.33
N TYR A 154 -1.39 5.34 5.89
CA TYR A 154 -2.13 6.54 6.30
C TYR A 154 -2.00 6.89 7.79
N SER A 155 -1.18 6.14 8.55
CA SER A 155 -0.96 6.37 9.98
C SER A 155 -0.49 7.80 10.31
N TYR A 156 0.35 8.41 9.46
CA TYR A 156 0.82 9.79 9.63
C TYR A 156 -0.27 10.85 9.41
N ARG A 157 -1.41 10.50 8.79
CA ARG A 157 -2.56 11.38 8.55
C ARG A 157 -3.68 11.21 9.57
N GLY A 158 -3.40 10.58 10.71
CA GLY A 158 -4.39 10.32 11.75
C GLY A 158 -5.11 8.98 11.62
N GLY A 159 -4.73 8.15 10.65
CA GLY A 159 -5.26 6.80 10.44
C GLY A 159 -6.70 6.77 9.89
N ILE A 160 -7.09 5.59 9.40
CA ILE A 160 -8.47 5.32 8.99
C ILE A 160 -9.31 5.05 10.25
N LYS A 161 -10.41 5.77 10.44
CA LYS A 161 -11.21 5.69 11.68
C LYS A 161 -12.50 4.90 11.53
N ASP A 162 -13.15 4.94 10.37
CA ASP A 162 -14.38 4.19 10.15
C ASP A 162 -14.07 2.68 10.05
N ALA A 163 -14.77 1.90 10.87
CA ALA A 163 -14.53 0.46 10.99
C ALA A 163 -14.94 -0.31 9.72
N GLU A 164 -15.96 0.15 8.99
CA GLU A 164 -16.42 -0.47 7.75
C GLU A 164 -15.42 -0.19 6.61
N VAL A 165 -14.86 1.03 6.56
CA VAL A 165 -13.74 1.36 5.65
C VAL A 165 -12.54 0.47 5.94
N LEU A 166 -12.12 0.38 7.21
CA LEU A 166 -10.97 -0.45 7.61
C LEU A 166 -11.19 -1.93 7.24
N SER A 167 -12.37 -2.46 7.53
CA SER A 167 -12.73 -3.84 7.19
C SER A 167 -12.71 -4.09 5.68
N ALA A 168 -13.21 -3.16 4.87
CA ALA A 168 -13.20 -3.29 3.42
C ALA A 168 -11.78 -3.28 2.83
N CYS A 169 -10.90 -2.44 3.37
CA CYS A 169 -9.49 -2.39 2.95
C CYS A 169 -8.75 -3.68 3.29
N ASN A 170 -8.94 -4.19 4.52
CA ASN A 170 -8.34 -5.45 4.95
C ASN A 170 -8.80 -6.64 4.11
N GLU A 171 -10.08 -6.68 3.71
CA GLU A 171 -10.58 -7.74 2.84
C GLU A 171 -9.97 -7.64 1.43
N LYS A 172 -9.85 -6.43 0.86
CA LYS A 172 -9.17 -6.24 -0.43
C LYS A 172 -7.69 -6.61 -0.37
N LEU A 173 -6.99 -6.23 0.69
CA LEU A 173 -5.61 -6.68 0.93
C LEU A 173 -5.52 -8.20 0.99
N ARG A 174 -6.43 -8.87 1.71
CA ARG A 174 -6.47 -10.33 1.79
C ARG A 174 -6.70 -11.00 0.43
N LEU A 175 -7.50 -10.39 -0.44
CA LEU A 175 -7.75 -10.88 -1.80
C LEU A 175 -6.57 -10.64 -2.76
N HIS A 176 -5.71 -9.66 -2.44
CA HIS A 176 -4.53 -9.30 -3.25
C HIS A 176 -3.20 -9.84 -2.69
N GLU A 177 -3.13 -10.23 -1.42
CA GLU A 177 -2.01 -10.99 -0.88
C GLU A 177 -1.99 -12.36 -1.59
N PRO A 178 -0.91 -12.75 -2.29
CA PRO A 178 -0.74 -14.15 -2.62
C PRO A 178 -0.77 -14.91 -1.29
N GLU A 179 -1.62 -15.95 -1.17
CA GLU A 179 -1.68 -16.79 0.02
C GLU A 179 -0.25 -17.17 0.40
N THR A 180 0.25 -16.59 1.50
CA THR A 180 1.62 -16.88 1.93
C THR A 180 1.68 -18.37 2.20
N THR A 181 2.45 -19.08 1.39
CA THR A 181 2.53 -20.52 1.48
C THR A 181 3.41 -20.91 2.67
N GLN A 182 3.20 -22.11 3.20
CA GLN A 182 4.06 -22.65 4.27
C GLN A 182 5.54 -22.69 3.85
N LYS A 183 5.82 -22.83 2.55
CA LYS A 183 7.18 -22.73 1.99
C LYS A 183 7.75 -21.31 2.11
N GLU A 184 6.96 -20.29 1.79
CA GLU A 184 7.39 -18.88 1.89
C GLU A 184 7.62 -18.47 3.34
N VAL A 185 6.80 -18.95 4.28
CA VAL A 185 7.07 -18.76 5.71
C VAL A 185 8.40 -19.40 6.11
N LEU A 186 8.65 -20.67 5.77
CA LEU A 186 9.93 -21.31 6.07
C LEU A 186 11.13 -20.57 5.45
N LEU A 187 10.97 -20.00 4.26
CA LEU A 187 12.03 -19.18 3.64
C LEU A 187 12.25 -17.86 4.40
N LYS A 188 11.18 -17.15 4.71
CA LYS A 188 11.21 -15.90 5.48
C LYS A 188 11.89 -16.11 6.83
N VAL A 189 11.52 -17.16 7.57
CA VAL A 189 12.13 -17.50 8.87
C VAL A 189 13.60 -17.83 8.71
N GLY A 190 13.97 -18.59 7.68
CA GLY A 190 15.36 -18.95 7.42
C GLY A 190 16.26 -17.75 7.16
N ILE A 191 15.74 -16.74 6.46
CA ILE A 191 16.46 -15.52 6.08
C ILE A 191 16.51 -14.52 7.24
N SER A 192 15.35 -14.22 7.84
CA SER A 192 15.23 -13.15 8.83
C SER A 192 15.50 -13.59 10.27
N GLN A 193 15.53 -14.90 10.53
CA GLN A 193 15.60 -15.49 11.88
C GLN A 193 14.48 -15.00 12.82
N GLY A 194 13.37 -14.52 12.25
CA GLY A 194 12.21 -14.01 12.99
C GLY A 194 10.89 -14.45 12.36
N TRP A 195 9.87 -14.58 13.20
CA TRP A 195 8.50 -14.94 12.83
C TRP A 195 7.51 -14.31 13.80
N ASN A 196 6.23 -14.34 13.43
CA ASN A 196 5.14 -13.88 14.28
C ASN A 196 4.12 -15.01 14.53
N ALA A 197 3.12 -14.75 15.37
CA ALA A 197 2.10 -15.75 15.69
C ALA A 197 1.25 -16.20 14.47
N LYS A 198 1.10 -15.35 13.44
CA LYS A 198 0.39 -15.70 12.18
C LYS A 198 1.19 -16.73 11.39
N ASP A 199 2.51 -16.57 11.35
CA ASP A 199 3.45 -17.50 10.70
C ASP A 199 3.42 -18.88 11.41
N ASP A 200 3.40 -18.89 12.75
CA ASP A 200 3.28 -20.12 13.56
C ASP A 200 1.95 -20.84 13.29
N ALA A 201 0.83 -20.13 13.34
CA ALA A 201 -0.49 -20.74 13.11
C ALA A 201 -0.59 -21.39 11.71
N LEU A 202 -0.04 -20.74 10.69
CA LEU A 202 -0.03 -21.25 9.32
C LEU A 202 0.84 -22.52 9.18
N LEU A 203 2.04 -22.53 9.78
CA LEU A 203 2.92 -23.70 9.77
C LEU A 203 2.39 -24.84 10.63
N ALA A 204 1.77 -24.55 11.76
CA ALA A 204 1.13 -25.54 12.62
C ALA A 204 -0.04 -26.25 11.91
N ASN A 205 -0.62 -25.63 10.88
CA ASN A 205 -1.64 -26.26 10.04
C ASN A 205 -1.07 -27.07 8.86
N ALA A 206 0.26 -27.15 8.71
CA ALA A 206 0.90 -27.96 7.68
C ALA A 206 0.72 -29.45 8.00
N SER A 207 0.26 -30.23 7.02
CA SER A 207 0.36 -31.69 7.12
C SER A 207 1.81 -32.13 6.96
N THR A 208 2.15 -33.28 7.55
CA THR A 208 3.48 -33.91 7.36
C THR A 208 3.78 -34.10 5.88
N GLU A 209 2.82 -34.57 5.09
CA GLU A 209 2.92 -34.74 3.63
C GLU A 209 3.34 -33.46 2.93
N ASN A 210 2.76 -32.31 3.32
CA ASN A 210 3.12 -31.04 2.72
C ASN A 210 4.53 -30.61 3.13
N ILE A 211 4.91 -30.78 4.40
CA ILE A 211 6.28 -30.54 4.87
C ILE A 211 7.29 -31.41 4.10
N LYS A 212 7.00 -32.70 3.89
CA LYS A 212 7.83 -33.59 3.08
C LYS A 212 7.98 -33.08 1.65
N HIS A 213 6.86 -32.68 1.04
CA HIS A 213 6.87 -32.13 -0.31
C HIS A 213 7.73 -30.86 -0.41
N ILE A 214 7.62 -29.95 0.56
CA ILE A 214 8.46 -28.74 0.63
C ILE A 214 9.95 -29.12 0.74
N LEU A 215 10.31 -29.97 1.71
CA LEU A 215 11.71 -30.40 1.92
C LEU A 215 12.31 -31.10 0.70
N LYS A 216 11.50 -31.89 -0.03
CA LYS A 216 11.93 -32.61 -1.24
C LYS A 216 11.93 -31.75 -2.50
N SER A 217 11.24 -30.61 -2.52
CA SER A 217 11.18 -29.72 -3.70
C SER A 217 12.26 -28.64 -3.71
N VAL A 218 12.74 -28.20 -2.54
CA VAL A 218 13.73 -27.09 -2.45
C VAL A 218 15.15 -27.50 -2.87
N ARG A 219 15.88 -26.60 -3.54
CA ARG A 219 17.25 -26.79 -4.03
C ARG A 219 18.08 -25.53 -3.80
N GLY A 220 19.41 -25.65 -3.91
CA GLY A 220 20.34 -24.51 -3.84
C GLY A 220 20.20 -23.69 -2.56
N GLU A 221 20.24 -22.36 -2.70
CA GLU A 221 20.10 -21.40 -1.61
C GLU A 221 18.76 -21.51 -0.88
N THR A 222 17.66 -21.68 -1.63
CA THR A 222 16.32 -21.93 -1.08
C THR A 222 16.31 -23.11 -0.11
N ARG A 223 17.05 -24.18 -0.42
CA ARG A 223 17.19 -25.33 0.49
C ARG A 223 17.95 -24.96 1.76
N SER A 224 19.04 -24.20 1.64
CA SER A 224 19.81 -23.77 2.81
C SER A 224 18.96 -22.94 3.78
N ASN A 225 18.17 -22.00 3.25
CA ASN A 225 17.29 -21.15 4.06
C ASN A 225 16.20 -21.97 4.76
N VAL A 226 15.53 -22.89 4.05
CA VAL A 226 14.53 -23.78 4.66
C VAL A 226 15.15 -24.66 5.76
N ILE A 227 16.35 -25.20 5.54
CA ILE A 227 17.03 -25.99 6.57
C ILE A 227 17.35 -25.16 7.82
N SER A 228 17.79 -23.91 7.64
CA SER A 228 18.03 -22.99 8.76
C SER A 228 16.75 -22.76 9.57
N ALA A 229 15.61 -22.53 8.90
CA ALA A 229 14.32 -22.38 9.58
C ALA A 229 13.91 -23.63 10.34
N VAL A 230 14.03 -24.81 9.72
CA VAL A 230 13.69 -26.09 10.37
C VAL A 230 14.55 -26.32 11.61
N ARG A 231 15.87 -26.06 11.53
CA ARG A 231 16.76 -26.16 12.70
C ARG A 231 16.36 -25.19 13.81
N LEU A 232 15.98 -23.98 13.44
CA LEU A 232 15.55 -22.94 14.38
C LEU A 232 14.28 -23.38 15.12
N TYR A 233 13.28 -23.90 14.42
CA TYR A 233 12.08 -24.43 15.08
C TYR A 233 12.39 -25.63 15.99
N LEU A 234 13.23 -26.56 15.54
CA LEU A 234 13.60 -27.74 16.33
C LEU A 234 14.46 -27.42 17.55
N SER A 235 15.11 -26.25 17.62
CA SER A 235 15.94 -25.85 18.76
C SER A 235 15.18 -25.09 19.86
N ILE A 236 13.91 -24.75 19.65
CA ILE A 236 13.10 -24.02 20.64
C ILE A 236 12.79 -24.93 21.85
N SER A 237 13.37 -24.60 23.01
CA SER A 237 13.22 -25.39 24.24
C SER A 237 11.89 -25.20 24.97
N ASN A 238 11.23 -24.05 24.81
CA ASN A 238 9.95 -23.74 25.46
C ASN A 238 8.89 -23.34 24.43
N PRO A 239 8.39 -24.32 23.64
CA PRO A 239 7.50 -24.03 22.52
C PRO A 239 6.08 -23.66 22.99
N SER A 240 5.44 -22.76 22.25
CA SER A 240 3.98 -22.59 22.31
C SER A 240 3.27 -23.85 21.79
N ALA A 241 1.94 -23.92 21.93
CA ALA A 241 1.17 -25.05 21.40
C ALA A 241 1.35 -25.24 19.89
N ASP A 242 1.35 -24.13 19.13
CA ASP A 242 1.56 -24.15 17.68
C ASP A 242 2.99 -24.57 17.33
N VAL A 243 4.00 -24.01 18.01
CA VAL A 243 5.40 -24.39 17.79
C VAL A 243 5.64 -25.86 18.11
N LYS A 244 4.98 -26.40 19.14
CA LYS A 244 5.08 -27.83 19.46
C LYS A 244 4.52 -28.70 18.33
N LYS A 245 3.37 -28.32 17.75
CA LYS A 245 2.79 -29.01 16.59
C LYS A 245 3.69 -28.91 15.36
N ILE A 246 4.32 -27.76 15.13
CA ILE A 246 5.32 -27.58 14.07
C ILE A 246 6.49 -28.54 14.28
N GLN A 247 7.07 -28.58 15.49
CA GLN A 247 8.19 -29.46 15.82
C GLN A 247 7.84 -30.94 15.59
N GLU A 248 6.66 -31.38 16.01
CA GLU A 248 6.18 -32.76 15.81
C GLU A 248 6.05 -33.10 14.32
N ASN A 249 5.43 -32.22 13.53
CA ASN A 249 5.26 -32.42 12.08
C ASN A 249 6.60 -32.41 11.33
N LEU A 250 7.53 -31.54 11.73
CA LEU A 250 8.89 -31.47 11.18
C LEU A 250 9.68 -32.75 11.52
N ASP A 251 9.69 -33.20 12.78
CA ASP A 251 10.41 -34.42 13.18
C ASP A 251 9.86 -35.65 12.44
N PHE A 252 8.53 -35.79 12.39
CA PHE A 252 7.89 -36.91 11.69
C PHE A 252 8.24 -36.91 10.20
N ALA A 253 8.15 -35.76 9.52
CA ALA A 253 8.51 -35.64 8.11
C ALA A 253 10.00 -35.97 7.85
N LEU A 254 10.91 -35.50 8.71
CA LEU A 254 12.35 -35.78 8.59
C LEU A 254 12.65 -37.27 8.78
N ARG A 255 12.00 -37.92 9.74
CA ARG A 255 12.14 -39.37 9.98
C ARG A 255 11.60 -40.20 8.83
N GLU A 256 10.44 -39.85 8.28
CA GLU A 256 9.89 -40.53 7.11
C GLU A 256 10.82 -40.39 5.89
N ILE A 257 11.32 -39.18 5.61
CA ILE A 257 12.30 -38.95 4.53
C ILE A 257 13.58 -39.79 4.76
N ALA A 258 14.08 -39.83 6.00
CA ALA A 258 15.23 -40.66 6.35
C ALA A 258 14.96 -42.17 6.16
N GLY A 259 13.71 -42.59 6.41
CA GLY A 259 13.20 -43.93 6.19
C GLY A 259 13.21 -44.39 4.73
N GLU A 260 13.04 -43.47 3.77
CA GLU A 260 12.89 -43.81 2.35
C GLU A 260 14.08 -44.57 1.73
N ASN A 261 15.32 -44.21 2.09
CA ASN A 261 16.54 -44.86 1.59
C ASN A 261 17.79 -44.47 2.40
N ALA A 262 18.89 -45.21 2.20
CA ALA A 262 20.16 -44.99 2.90
C ALA A 262 20.78 -43.60 2.65
N LEU A 263 20.61 -43.03 1.45
CA LEU A 263 21.14 -41.72 1.11
C LEU A 263 20.43 -40.60 1.88
N ASN A 264 19.10 -40.64 1.93
CA ASN A 264 18.30 -39.68 2.69
C ASN A 264 18.60 -39.79 4.18
N ARG A 265 18.72 -41.00 4.72
CA ARG A 265 19.15 -41.23 6.11
C ARG A 265 20.48 -40.53 6.43
N ARG A 266 21.50 -40.73 5.60
CA ARG A 266 22.80 -40.07 5.78
C ARG A 266 22.69 -38.55 5.74
N ARG A 267 21.88 -38.01 4.82
CA ARG A 267 21.65 -36.56 4.69
C ARG A 267 20.94 -35.97 5.91
N ILE A 268 19.87 -36.62 6.37
CA ILE A 268 19.09 -36.18 7.53
C ILE A 268 19.93 -36.27 8.80
N LYS A 269 20.65 -37.38 9.02
CA LYS A 269 21.58 -37.53 10.14
C LYS A 269 22.66 -36.43 10.14
N GLY A 270 23.27 -36.18 8.98
CA GLY A 270 24.33 -35.16 8.87
C GLY A 270 23.85 -33.73 9.08
N VAL A 271 22.59 -33.43 8.74
CA VAL A 271 22.04 -32.06 8.83
C VAL A 271 21.29 -31.82 10.14
N PHE A 272 20.59 -32.80 10.69
CA PHE A 272 19.72 -32.60 11.85
C PHE A 272 20.09 -33.46 13.06
N GLY A 273 21.04 -34.38 12.92
CA GLY A 273 21.40 -35.32 13.99
C GLY A 273 20.34 -36.38 14.27
N ILE A 274 19.31 -36.48 13.43
CA ILE A 274 18.20 -37.44 13.59
C ILE A 274 18.62 -38.79 12.99
N ASP A 275 18.68 -39.81 13.84
CA ASP A 275 18.74 -41.21 13.40
C ASP A 275 17.31 -41.76 13.28
N ALA A 276 16.95 -42.16 12.07
CA ALA A 276 15.85 -43.09 11.86
C ALA A 276 16.47 -44.49 11.85
N ASP A 277 15.89 -45.46 12.56
CA ASP A 277 16.23 -46.86 12.38
C ASP A 277 15.54 -47.38 11.11
N ILE A 278 16.21 -48.26 10.34
CA ILE A 278 15.49 -49.05 9.35
C ILE A 278 14.83 -50.12 10.19
N ASN A 279 13.50 -50.10 10.33
CA ASN A 279 12.81 -51.36 10.60
C ASN A 279 13.08 -52.26 9.39
N THR A 280 14.18 -53.01 9.45
CA THR A 280 14.42 -54.13 8.56
C THR A 280 13.45 -55.22 9.01
N SER A 281 12.22 -55.16 8.51
CA SER A 281 11.34 -56.31 8.53
C SER A 281 12.04 -57.41 7.74
N SER A 282 12.54 -58.41 8.48
CA SER A 282 12.88 -59.73 7.96
C SER A 282 11.61 -60.52 7.65
#